data_AF-A0A1Z5YU50-F1
#
_entry.id   AF-A0A1Z5YU50-F1
#
_cell.length_a   1.000
_cell.length_b   1.000
_cell.length_c   1.000
_cell.angle_alpha   90.00
_cell.angle_beta   90.00
_cell.angle_gamma   90.00
#
_symmetry.space_group_name_H-M   'P 1'
#
loop_
_entity.id
_entity.type
_entity.pdbx_description
1 polymer ?
#
loop_
_entity_poly.entity_id
_entity_poly.type
_entity_poly.pdbx_seq_one_letter_code
_entity_poly.pdbx_strand_id
1 'polypeptide(L)'
;MEREEGVTHIVLAHEVDFATWRQAVRYHVSKGTRPEELSWSILKSADVFGQKVSHPVWQAPEAGGALTLPRSLVERLVLAIQAQDPDRFSRLYRLVYRVVHEGLDLQQDNTDSDGLLVDQWVTSIKQESAAFRQAFAAYYRNGGRDAWYYEPQNYILEANAAFCRARVAERWAVHTPYRSMQWDGRALFFGEGGRASSLWQPDAAWPWEGYPNTVLIPTEMERQQAETLDQLGAEAMDCRSCALWKPAQRTVFGEGPATARIMVVGEQPGDQEDKAGHPFVGPAGQVFDSALRDAALTRSDVYVTNAVKHFRFTWRGSHRLHQKPEQENITACRSWLDAERRLVKPELIVMMGVTAAQSLLGRPITISRERSRIFDLGPGVQGLVTVHPSYLLRLPSQEDKQREYARFVEDLKLAQHCVAVKL
;
A
#
# COMPACT_ATOMS: atom_id res chain seq x y z
N MET A 1 26.50 -6.73 37.89
CA MET A 1 25.73 -5.46 37.78
C MET A 1 26.70 -4.35 38.14
N GLU A 2 27.61 -4.02 37.23
CA GLU A 2 28.56 -2.91 37.40
C GLU A 2 27.85 -1.65 36.93
N ARG A 3 27.63 -0.71 37.85
CA ARG A 3 27.20 0.65 37.52
C ARG A 3 28.46 1.38 37.04
N GLU A 4 28.62 1.58 35.73
CA GLU A 4 29.36 2.74 35.26
C GLU A 4 28.58 3.98 35.73
N GLU A 5 29.18 4.76 36.62
CA GLU A 5 28.50 5.84 37.34
C GLU A 5 27.94 6.89 36.37
N GLY A 6 26.61 6.95 36.26
CA GLY A 6 25.88 8.09 35.67
C GLY A 6 25.19 7.85 34.33
N VAL A 7 25.49 6.77 33.60
CA VAL A 7 24.87 6.49 32.29
C VAL A 7 23.73 5.47 32.42
N THR A 8 22.53 5.84 31.99
CA THR A 8 21.40 4.91 31.90
C THR A 8 21.48 4.14 30.58
N HIS A 9 21.58 2.81 30.67
CA HIS A 9 21.62 1.94 29.51
C HIS A 9 20.22 1.49 29.08
N ILE A 10 19.84 1.82 27.84
CA ILE A 10 18.56 1.44 27.24
C ILE A 10 18.83 0.37 26.19
N VAL A 11 18.22 -0.79 26.38
CA VAL A 11 18.30 -1.91 25.44
C VAL A 11 17.05 -1.89 24.55
N LEU A 12 17.20 -2.19 23.27
CA LEU A 12 16.10 -2.32 22.30
C LEU A 12 15.99 -3.77 21.85
N ALA A 13 14.77 -4.25 21.61
CA ALA A 13 14.57 -5.63 21.24
C ALA A 13 15.11 -5.94 19.83
N HIS A 14 15.05 -4.96 18.93
CA HIS A 14 15.51 -5.09 17.56
C HIS A 14 15.79 -3.73 16.90
N GLU A 15 16.34 -3.77 15.69
CA GLU A 15 16.82 -2.62 14.91
C GLU A 15 15.81 -1.48 14.68
N VAL A 16 14.51 -1.74 14.79
CA VAL A 16 13.44 -0.75 14.55
C VAL A 16 12.40 -0.75 15.65
N ASP A 17 12.82 -1.08 16.88
CA ASP A 17 11.97 -1.08 18.07
C ASP A 17 11.59 0.34 18.50
N PHE A 18 10.73 0.96 17.69
CA PHE A 18 10.22 2.31 17.89
C PHE A 18 9.34 2.41 19.12
N ALA A 19 8.64 1.33 19.49
CA ALA A 19 7.78 1.29 20.66
C ALA A 19 8.60 1.53 21.93
N THR A 20 9.66 0.74 22.13
CA THR A 20 10.57 0.86 23.28
C THR A 20 11.31 2.20 23.25
N TRP A 21 11.88 2.57 22.09
CA TRP A 21 12.57 3.86 21.94
C TRP A 21 11.66 5.05 22.29
N ARG A 22 10.43 5.07 21.78
CA ARG A 22 9.45 6.14 22.05
C ARG A 22 9.08 6.23 23.53
N GLN A 23 8.91 5.11 24.21
CA GLN A 23 8.61 5.11 25.65
C GLN A 23 9.79 5.69 26.45
N ALA A 24 11.01 5.25 26.16
CA ALA A 24 12.22 5.75 26.80
C ALA A 24 12.40 7.26 26.55
N VAL A 25 12.23 7.73 25.31
CA VAL A 25 12.28 9.15 24.95
C VAL A 25 11.28 9.96 25.76
N ARG A 26 9.99 9.53 25.81
CA ARG A 26 8.96 10.25 26.58
C ARG A 26 9.33 10.36 28.05
N TYR A 27 9.85 9.29 28.64
CA TYR A 27 10.25 9.26 30.04
C TYR A 27 11.46 10.17 30.29
N HIS A 28 12.57 9.96 29.59
CA HIS A 28 13.84 10.64 29.85
C HIS A 28 13.81 12.12 29.47
N VAL A 29 13.14 12.48 28.37
CA VAL A 29 12.93 13.90 28.03
C VAL A 29 12.09 14.60 29.09
N SER A 30 11.05 13.95 29.64
CA SER A 30 10.25 14.55 30.73
C SER A 30 11.04 14.77 32.02
N LYS A 31 12.12 14.00 32.23
CA LYS A 31 13.04 14.15 33.36
C LYS A 31 14.19 15.12 33.11
N GLY A 32 14.33 15.64 31.89
CA GLY A 32 15.47 16.47 31.51
C GLY A 32 16.79 15.69 31.50
N THR A 33 16.76 14.36 31.32
CA THR A 33 17.98 13.55 31.20
C THR A 33 18.75 13.96 29.95
N ARG A 34 20.01 14.34 30.10
CA ARG A 34 20.81 14.84 28.97
C ARG A 34 21.20 13.69 28.03
N PRO A 35 21.40 13.95 26.72
CA PRO A 35 21.74 12.89 25.77
C PRO A 35 23.00 12.09 26.15
N GLU A 36 24.01 12.72 26.73
CA GLU A 36 25.25 12.07 27.21
C GLU A 36 25.07 11.16 28.42
N GLU A 37 23.92 11.24 29.11
CA GLU A 37 23.57 10.40 30.26
C GLU A 37 22.85 9.12 29.83
N LEU A 38 22.64 8.91 28.52
CA LEU A 38 21.98 7.75 27.94
C LEU A 38 22.90 6.99 27.00
N SER A 39 22.83 5.66 27.04
CA SER A 39 23.40 4.79 26.01
C SER A 39 22.35 3.84 25.47
N TRP A 40 22.50 3.46 24.20
CA TRP A 40 21.53 2.62 23.49
C TRP A 40 22.22 1.38 22.96
N SER A 41 21.57 0.23 23.09
CA SER A 41 22.03 -1.02 22.49
C SER A 41 20.86 -1.83 21.95
N ILE A 42 21.15 -2.82 21.11
CA ILE A 42 20.18 -3.75 20.56
C ILE A 42 20.56 -5.16 21.04
N LEU A 43 19.56 -5.97 21.36
CA LEU A 43 19.78 -7.38 21.66
C LEU A 43 20.42 -8.12 20.50
N LYS A 44 21.27 -9.09 20.83
CA LYS A 44 21.78 -10.02 19.82
C LYS A 44 20.63 -10.89 19.31
N SER A 45 20.59 -11.16 18.01
CA SER A 45 19.48 -11.87 17.37
C SER A 45 19.07 -13.16 18.08
N ALA A 46 20.03 -13.98 18.56
CA ALA A 46 19.74 -15.22 19.30
C ALA A 46 18.94 -14.99 20.60
N ASP A 47 19.12 -13.85 21.26
CA ASP A 47 18.43 -13.51 22.51
C ASP A 47 17.01 -13.00 22.24
N VAL A 48 16.77 -12.36 21.08
CA VAL A 48 15.46 -11.87 20.64
C VAL A 48 14.45 -13.01 20.48
N PHE A 49 14.91 -14.15 19.96
CA PHE A 49 14.05 -15.31 19.70
C PHE A 49 13.89 -16.25 20.92
N GLY A 50 14.59 -15.98 22.03
CA GLY A 50 14.67 -16.89 23.19
C GLY A 50 14.41 -16.28 24.57
N GLN A 51 14.55 -14.96 24.76
CA GLN A 51 14.34 -14.31 26.07
C GLN A 51 13.61 -12.97 25.96
N LYS A 52 12.60 -12.76 26.81
CA LYS A 52 11.98 -11.45 26.98
C LYS A 52 12.94 -10.54 27.75
N VAL A 53 13.33 -9.42 27.15
CA VAL A 53 13.99 -8.34 27.88
C VAL A 53 12.97 -7.61 28.72
N SER A 54 13.30 -7.42 29.99
CA SER A 54 12.54 -6.58 30.89
C SER A 54 13.17 -5.20 30.93
N HIS A 55 12.40 -4.19 30.54
CA HIS A 55 12.74 -2.81 30.85
C HIS A 55 12.22 -2.46 32.25
N PRO A 56 12.88 -1.54 32.97
CA PRO A 56 12.23 -0.91 34.11
C PRO A 56 10.90 -0.31 33.64
N VAL A 57 9.88 -0.37 34.50
CA VAL A 57 8.57 0.21 34.18
C VAL A 57 8.75 1.72 34.03
N TRP A 58 8.81 2.20 32.78
CA TRP A 58 8.80 3.63 32.47
C TRP A 58 7.40 4.16 32.72
N GLN A 59 7.16 4.65 33.94
CA GLN A 59 5.88 5.25 34.30
C GLN A 59 5.64 6.48 33.43
N ALA A 60 4.42 6.59 32.88
CA ALA A 60 4.01 7.78 32.16
C ALA A 60 4.12 9.01 33.09
N PRO A 61 4.58 10.17 32.59
CA PRO A 61 4.63 11.39 33.39
C PRO A 61 3.23 11.73 33.94
N GLU A 62 3.19 12.33 35.14
CA GLU A 62 1.94 12.78 35.78
C GLU A 62 1.15 13.72 34.85
N ALA A 63 -0.17 13.73 35.03
CA ALA A 63 -1.09 14.50 34.19
C ALA A 63 -0.71 15.99 34.15
N GLY A 64 -0.18 16.43 33.02
CA GLY A 64 0.35 17.80 32.80
C GLY A 64 1.73 17.85 32.11
N GLY A 65 2.51 16.76 32.14
CA GLY A 65 3.87 16.69 31.54
C GLY A 65 3.95 16.00 30.17
N ALA A 66 2.88 16.02 29.38
CA ALA A 66 2.86 15.30 28.11
C ALA A 66 3.79 15.95 27.07
N LEU A 67 4.85 15.23 26.69
CA LEU A 67 5.73 15.59 25.58
C LEU A 67 4.90 15.86 24.31
N THR A 68 4.89 17.12 23.86
CA THR A 68 4.18 17.57 22.67
C THR A 68 5.19 17.92 21.60
N LEU A 69 5.16 17.21 20.48
CA LEU A 69 6.05 17.43 19.34
C LEU A 69 5.24 17.79 18.10
N PRO A 70 5.78 18.62 17.18
CA PRO A 70 5.17 18.84 15.88
C PRO A 70 4.97 17.53 15.13
N ARG A 71 3.81 17.36 14.49
CA ARG A 71 3.49 16.16 13.72
C ARG A 71 4.54 15.83 12.66
N SER A 72 5.05 16.84 11.98
CA SER A 72 6.10 16.70 10.95
C SER A 72 7.43 16.17 11.52
N LEU A 73 7.75 16.48 12.77
CA LEU A 73 8.92 15.89 13.45
C LEU A 73 8.66 14.42 13.78
N VAL A 74 7.49 14.10 14.33
CA VAL A 74 7.13 12.70 14.63
C VAL A 74 7.20 11.82 13.38
N GLU A 75 6.67 12.30 12.25
CA GLU A 75 6.73 11.60 10.96
C GLU A 75 8.18 11.37 10.49
N ARG A 76 9.08 12.33 10.70
CA ARG A 76 10.52 12.16 10.41
C ARG A 76 11.17 11.13 11.32
N LEU A 77 10.94 11.18 12.63
CA LEU A 77 11.50 10.24 13.61
C LEU A 77 11.07 8.79 13.33
N VAL A 78 9.80 8.59 12.96
CA VAL A 78 9.23 7.27 12.60
C VAL A 78 9.95 6.65 11.41
N LEU A 79 10.35 7.45 10.43
CA LEU A 79 11.11 6.97 9.28
C LEU A 79 12.59 6.80 9.61
N ALA A 80 13.20 7.80 10.24
CA ALA A 80 14.63 7.87 10.52
C ALA A 80 15.14 6.75 11.45
N ILE A 81 14.27 6.14 12.28
CA ILE A 81 14.66 5.00 13.11
C ILE A 81 15.12 3.77 12.30
N GLN A 82 14.75 3.70 11.01
CA GLN A 82 15.18 2.64 10.10
C GLN A 82 16.61 2.86 9.57
N ALA A 83 17.28 3.98 9.86
CA ALA A 83 18.64 4.23 9.39
C ALA A 83 19.62 3.15 9.87
N GLN A 84 20.67 2.85 9.08
CA GLN A 84 21.70 1.88 9.50
C GLN A 84 22.71 2.45 10.52
N ASP A 85 22.68 3.77 10.75
CA ASP A 85 23.63 4.44 11.64
C ASP A 85 23.58 3.84 13.07
N PRO A 86 24.72 3.39 13.64
CA PRO A 86 24.76 2.81 14.99
C PRO A 86 24.31 3.79 16.09
N ASP A 87 24.53 5.09 15.90
CA ASP A 87 24.20 6.15 16.86
C ASP A 87 22.80 6.73 16.64
N ARG A 88 21.99 6.19 15.70
CA ARG A 88 20.70 6.79 15.32
C ARG A 88 19.78 7.05 16.51
N PHE A 89 19.70 6.11 17.46
CA PHE A 89 18.81 6.28 18.62
C PHE A 89 19.25 7.44 19.52
N SER A 90 20.56 7.58 19.73
CA SER A 90 21.18 8.69 20.46
C SER A 90 20.93 10.02 19.75
N ARG A 91 21.13 10.07 18.43
CA ARG A 91 20.95 11.28 17.62
C ARG A 91 19.50 11.72 17.55
N LEU A 92 18.57 10.77 17.35
CA LEU A 92 17.13 11.04 17.37
C LEU A 92 16.67 11.51 18.76
N TYR A 93 17.20 10.92 19.84
CA TYR A 93 16.91 11.38 21.21
C TYR A 93 17.42 12.81 21.41
N ARG A 94 18.67 13.08 21.03
CA ARG A 94 19.27 14.43 21.10
C ARG A 94 18.43 15.45 20.36
N LEU A 95 17.97 15.14 19.16
CA LEU A 95 17.11 16.03 18.38
C LEU A 95 15.81 16.36 19.13
N VAL A 96 15.12 15.36 19.69
CA VAL A 96 13.90 15.57 20.48
C VAL A 96 14.20 16.40 21.73
N TYR A 97 15.29 16.11 22.44
CA TYR A 97 15.70 16.85 23.64
C TYR A 97 15.89 18.34 23.33
N ARG A 98 16.63 18.66 22.24
CA ARG A 98 16.92 20.05 21.82
C ARG A 98 15.65 20.81 21.42
N VAL A 99 14.71 20.16 20.74
CA VAL A 99 13.41 20.77 20.40
C VAL A 99 12.62 21.12 21.65
N VAL A 100 12.68 20.29 22.70
CA VAL A 100 11.85 20.43 23.90
C VAL A 100 12.46 21.38 24.92
N HIS A 101 13.77 21.26 25.16
CA HIS A 101 14.46 21.94 26.26
C HIS A 101 15.35 23.11 25.80
N GLU A 102 15.78 23.14 24.54
CA GLU A 102 16.70 24.16 24.01
C GLU A 102 16.02 25.12 23.02
N GLY A 103 14.73 24.91 22.70
CA GLY A 103 13.98 25.79 21.81
C GLY A 103 14.35 25.67 20.34
N LEU A 104 14.97 24.55 19.91
CA LEU A 104 15.29 24.30 18.50
C LEU A 104 14.01 24.24 17.65
N ASP A 105 13.93 25.10 16.63
CA ASP A 105 12.83 25.10 15.67
C ASP A 105 13.33 24.67 14.29
N LEU A 106 13.13 23.39 13.97
CA LEU A 106 13.56 22.81 12.69
C LEU A 106 12.88 23.42 11.45
N GLN A 107 11.86 24.26 11.59
CA GLN A 107 11.31 25.02 10.47
C GLN A 107 12.10 26.30 10.19
N GLN A 108 12.67 26.91 11.23
CA GLN A 108 13.46 28.14 11.13
C GLN A 108 14.96 27.82 10.97
N ASP A 109 15.45 26.81 11.69
CA ASP A 109 16.85 26.41 11.77
C ASP A 109 17.19 25.33 10.74
N ASN A 110 17.01 25.63 9.45
CA ASN A 110 17.20 24.68 8.36
C ASN A 110 18.66 24.24 8.11
N THR A 111 19.62 24.80 8.84
CA THR A 111 21.04 24.42 8.82
C THR A 111 21.46 23.58 10.01
N ASP A 112 20.55 23.22 10.92
CA ASP A 112 20.87 22.36 12.06
C ASP A 112 21.41 21.00 11.58
N SER A 113 22.54 20.58 12.13
CA SER A 113 23.26 19.39 11.65
C SER A 113 22.49 18.09 11.91
N ASP A 114 21.78 17.99 13.04
CA ASP A 114 20.95 16.82 13.34
C ASP A 114 19.69 16.80 12.47
N GLY A 115 19.05 17.97 12.30
CA GLY A 115 17.92 18.13 11.40
C GLY A 115 18.26 17.69 9.97
N LEU A 116 19.37 18.21 9.42
CA LEU A 116 19.84 17.87 8.08
C LEU A 116 20.20 16.38 7.94
N LEU A 117 20.85 15.79 8.95
CA LEU A 117 21.18 14.36 8.93
C LEU A 117 19.93 13.49 8.96
N VAL A 118 18.95 13.82 9.80
CA VAL A 118 17.67 13.12 9.85
C VAL A 118 16.92 13.25 8.52
N ASP A 119 16.92 14.43 7.90
CA ASP A 119 16.27 14.63 6.60
C ASP A 119 16.97 13.82 5.49
N GLN A 120 18.31 13.67 5.54
CA GLN A 120 19.06 12.78 4.65
C GLN A 120 18.67 11.31 4.84
N TRP A 121 18.61 10.83 6.09
CA TRP A 121 18.16 9.47 6.38
C TRP A 121 16.74 9.22 5.90
N VAL A 122 15.81 10.14 6.20
CA VAL A 122 14.41 10.05 5.75
C VAL A 122 14.34 9.95 4.23
N THR A 123 15.12 10.76 3.51
CA THR A 123 15.17 10.72 2.05
C THR A 123 15.69 9.37 1.54
N SER A 124 16.81 8.88 2.08
CA SER A 124 17.38 7.58 1.74
C SER A 124 16.40 6.42 2.00
N ILE A 125 15.74 6.41 3.16
CA ILE A 125 14.80 5.36 3.57
C ILE A 125 13.56 5.35 2.68
N LYS A 126 13.06 6.52 2.28
CA LYS A 126 11.93 6.63 1.34
C LYS A 126 12.30 6.09 -0.04
N GLN A 127 13.45 6.51 -0.58
CA GLN A 127 13.94 6.05 -1.89
C GLN A 127 14.18 4.54 -1.89
N GLU A 128 14.84 4.02 -0.86
CA GLU A 128 15.11 2.59 -0.75
C GLU A 128 13.83 1.78 -0.55
N SER A 129 12.90 2.25 0.28
CA SER A 129 11.59 1.61 0.44
C SER A 129 10.82 1.57 -0.89
N ALA A 130 10.84 2.66 -1.67
CA ALA A 130 10.23 2.66 -2.99
C ALA A 130 10.88 1.64 -3.94
N ALA A 131 12.21 1.57 -3.97
CA ALA A 131 12.95 0.59 -4.77
C ALA A 131 12.66 -0.86 -4.35
N PHE A 132 12.67 -1.15 -3.04
CA PHE A 132 12.29 -2.44 -2.47
C PHE A 132 10.89 -2.86 -2.91
N ARG A 133 9.91 -1.97 -2.81
CA ARG A 133 8.51 -2.22 -3.16
C ARG A 133 8.33 -2.56 -4.63
N GLN A 134 9.01 -1.81 -5.51
CA GLN A 134 8.99 -2.06 -6.95
C GLN A 134 9.61 -3.42 -7.28
N ALA A 135 10.78 -3.72 -6.71
CA ALA A 135 11.46 -4.99 -6.93
C ALA A 135 10.66 -6.20 -6.40
N PHE A 136 10.06 -6.07 -5.21
CA PHE A 136 9.15 -7.07 -4.63
C PHE A 136 7.95 -7.33 -5.56
N ALA A 137 7.27 -6.26 -6.01
CA ALA A 137 6.11 -6.38 -6.88
C ALA A 137 6.46 -7.02 -8.23
N ALA A 138 7.62 -6.68 -8.81
CA ALA A 138 8.10 -7.25 -10.06
C ALA A 138 8.45 -8.75 -9.91
N TYR A 139 9.12 -9.13 -8.82
CA TYR A 139 9.50 -10.53 -8.56
C TYR A 139 8.29 -11.46 -8.53
N TYR A 140 7.28 -11.13 -7.72
CA TYR A 140 6.10 -11.99 -7.56
C TYR A 140 5.18 -11.98 -8.78
N ARG A 141 5.09 -10.86 -9.52
CA ARG A 141 4.36 -10.81 -10.78
C ARG A 141 4.95 -11.74 -11.84
N ASN A 142 6.27 -11.85 -11.89
CA ASN A 142 6.97 -12.70 -12.85
C ASN A 142 6.99 -14.18 -12.43
N GLY A 143 6.09 -14.58 -11.52
CA GLY A 143 5.93 -15.97 -11.10
C GLY A 143 6.93 -16.43 -10.06
N GLY A 144 7.56 -15.51 -9.31
CA GLY A 144 8.37 -15.86 -8.14
C GLY A 144 7.57 -16.69 -7.14
N ARG A 145 8.01 -17.92 -6.86
CA ARG A 145 7.33 -18.85 -5.93
C ARG A 145 8.10 -19.12 -4.66
N ASP A 146 9.39 -18.82 -4.67
CA ASP A 146 10.29 -19.04 -3.55
C ASP A 146 10.46 -17.77 -2.73
N ALA A 147 11.29 -17.86 -1.70
CA ALA A 147 11.66 -16.71 -0.90
C ALA A 147 12.52 -15.73 -1.71
N TRP A 148 12.16 -14.45 -1.67
CA TRP A 148 12.89 -13.38 -2.33
C TRP A 148 14.00 -12.86 -1.42
N TYR A 149 15.25 -12.93 -1.88
CA TYR A 149 16.38 -12.34 -1.16
C TYR A 149 16.60 -10.89 -1.60
N TYR A 150 16.68 -9.98 -0.64
CA TYR A 150 16.96 -8.57 -0.84
C TYR A 150 17.99 -8.10 0.18
N GLU A 151 18.96 -7.30 -0.27
CA GLU A 151 20.03 -6.78 0.59
C GLU A 151 19.86 -5.26 0.75
N PRO A 152 19.14 -4.82 1.79
CA PRO A 152 18.91 -3.41 2.03
C PRO A 152 20.12 -2.74 2.70
N GLN A 153 20.28 -1.45 2.44
CA GLN A 153 21.18 -0.54 3.15
C GLN A 153 20.59 -0.13 4.51
N ASN A 154 19.28 0.07 4.60
CA ASN A 154 18.60 0.46 5.85
C ASN A 154 17.69 -0.66 6.41
N TYR A 155 17.24 -0.52 7.65
CA TYR A 155 16.35 -1.48 8.33
C TYR A 155 14.88 -1.31 7.90
N ILE A 156 14.58 -1.52 6.62
CA ILE A 156 13.29 -1.21 6.02
C ILE A 156 12.28 -2.37 5.96
N LEU A 157 12.63 -3.59 6.37
CA LEU A 157 11.86 -4.79 6.04
C LEU A 157 10.49 -4.80 6.73
N GLU A 158 10.49 -4.65 8.04
CA GLU A 158 9.29 -4.68 8.89
C GLU A 158 8.34 -3.55 8.51
N ALA A 159 8.89 -2.36 8.26
CA ALA A 159 8.11 -1.19 7.91
C ALA A 159 7.45 -1.29 6.54
N ASN A 160 7.93 -2.18 5.66
CA ASN A 160 7.33 -2.48 4.36
C ASN A 160 6.43 -3.73 4.36
N ALA A 161 6.25 -4.40 5.49
CA ALA A 161 5.43 -5.62 5.56
C ALA A 161 3.96 -5.35 5.19
N ALA A 162 3.39 -4.22 5.62
CA ALA A 162 2.04 -3.81 5.26
C ALA A 162 1.86 -3.67 3.74
N PHE A 163 2.84 -3.07 3.05
CA PHE A 163 2.85 -2.99 1.60
C PHE A 163 2.89 -4.38 0.97
N CYS A 164 3.82 -5.24 1.39
CA CYS A 164 3.97 -6.58 0.79
C CYS A 164 2.69 -7.40 0.91
N ARG A 165 2.04 -7.36 2.08
CA ARG A 165 0.75 -8.02 2.33
C ARG A 165 -0.38 -7.49 1.47
N ALA A 166 -0.43 -6.17 1.28
CA ALA A 166 -1.44 -5.53 0.44
C ALA A 166 -1.22 -5.88 -1.04
N ARG A 167 0.04 -5.85 -1.49
CA ARG A 167 0.43 -5.99 -2.90
C ARG A 167 0.37 -7.42 -3.44
N VAL A 168 0.71 -8.42 -2.61
CA VAL A 168 0.71 -9.84 -2.95
C VAL A 168 -0.08 -10.59 -1.89
N ALA A 169 -1.22 -11.17 -2.27
CA ALA A 169 -2.11 -11.86 -1.35
C ALA A 169 -1.71 -13.32 -1.10
N GLU A 170 -1.07 -13.95 -2.09
CA GLU A 170 -0.50 -15.29 -2.04
C GLU A 170 0.65 -15.38 -1.05
N ARG A 171 1.09 -16.60 -0.74
CA ARG A 171 2.21 -16.85 0.17
C ARG A 171 3.51 -16.30 -0.39
N TRP A 172 4.30 -15.67 0.47
CA TRP A 172 5.62 -15.17 0.12
C TRP A 172 6.54 -15.16 1.34
N ALA A 173 7.85 -15.06 1.08
CA ALA A 173 8.87 -14.87 2.10
C ALA A 173 9.93 -13.90 1.55
N VAL A 174 10.44 -13.03 2.43
CA VAL A 174 11.51 -12.09 2.11
C VAL A 174 12.66 -12.32 3.09
N HIS A 175 13.86 -12.47 2.55
CA HIS A 175 15.09 -12.69 3.30
C HIS A 175 16.03 -11.50 3.12
N THR A 176 16.55 -10.98 4.23
CA THR A 176 17.59 -9.95 4.26
C THR A 176 18.70 -10.37 5.22
N PRO A 177 19.90 -9.76 5.20
CA PRO A 177 20.98 -10.12 6.11
C PRO A 177 20.62 -9.99 7.61
N TYR A 178 19.80 -9.02 8.00
CA TYR A 178 19.47 -8.77 9.40
C TYR A 178 18.12 -9.38 9.85
N ARG A 179 17.22 -9.66 8.90
CA ARG A 179 15.88 -10.19 9.20
C ARG A 179 15.23 -10.92 8.04
N SER A 180 14.32 -11.82 8.37
CA SER A 180 13.40 -12.42 7.43
C SER A 180 11.95 -12.13 7.81
N MET A 181 11.06 -12.08 6.83
CA MET A 181 9.61 -12.07 7.05
C MET A 181 8.89 -13.03 6.12
N GLN A 182 7.79 -13.61 6.57
CA GLN A 182 6.98 -14.57 5.82
C GLN A 182 5.49 -14.29 5.98
N TRP A 183 4.76 -14.42 4.89
CA TRP A 183 3.30 -14.38 4.86
C TRP A 183 2.74 -15.73 4.42
N ASP A 184 1.91 -16.34 5.26
CA ASP A 184 1.33 -17.68 5.00
C ASP A 184 -0.05 -17.63 4.29
N GLY A 185 -0.50 -16.43 3.92
CA GLY A 185 -1.84 -16.16 3.40
C GLY A 185 -2.84 -15.67 4.46
N ARG A 186 -2.47 -15.69 5.74
CA ARG A 186 -3.34 -15.33 6.88
C ARG A 186 -2.62 -14.47 7.92
N ALA A 187 -1.41 -14.84 8.28
CA ALA A 187 -0.59 -14.20 9.30
C ALA A 187 0.81 -13.89 8.74
N LEU A 188 1.38 -12.81 9.27
CA LEU A 188 2.76 -12.40 9.02
C LEU A 188 3.63 -12.95 10.14
N PHE A 189 4.84 -13.37 9.79
CA PHE A 189 5.85 -13.88 10.71
C PHE A 189 7.19 -13.20 10.45
N PHE A 190 7.97 -13.01 11.50
CA PHE A 190 9.36 -12.55 11.43
C PHE A 190 10.30 -13.64 11.93
N GLY A 191 11.49 -13.68 11.34
CA GLY A 191 12.53 -14.65 11.68
C GLY A 191 13.92 -14.06 11.53
N GLU A 192 14.92 -14.86 11.88
CA GLU A 192 16.33 -14.50 11.77
C GLU A 192 16.73 -14.05 10.36
N GLY A 193 17.73 -13.18 10.27
CA GLY A 193 18.34 -12.77 9.01
C GLY A 193 19.14 -13.89 8.34
N GLY A 194 19.48 -13.68 7.08
CA GLY A 194 20.18 -14.65 6.24
C GLY A 194 19.27 -15.33 5.23
N ARG A 195 19.79 -16.35 4.54
CA ARG A 195 19.11 -17.00 3.41
C ARG A 195 18.06 -18.04 3.80
N ALA A 196 17.96 -18.37 5.08
CA ALA A 196 16.96 -19.27 5.62
C ALA A 196 16.75 -18.94 7.11
N SER A 197 15.50 -18.95 7.54
CA SER A 197 15.14 -18.82 8.95
C SER A 197 14.51 -20.12 9.46
N SER A 198 15.01 -20.61 10.60
CA SER A 198 14.49 -21.80 11.29
C SER A 198 13.51 -21.47 12.41
N LEU A 199 13.47 -20.21 12.85
CA LEU A 199 12.64 -19.72 13.95
C LEU A 199 11.74 -18.59 13.45
N TRP A 200 10.43 -18.85 13.47
CA TRP A 200 9.39 -17.90 13.05
C TRP A 200 8.53 -17.49 14.24
N GLN A 201 8.32 -16.19 14.38
CA GLN A 201 7.44 -15.61 15.39
C GLN A 201 6.35 -14.78 14.73
N PRO A 202 5.10 -14.86 15.20
CA PRO A 202 4.00 -14.11 14.60
C PRO A 202 4.18 -12.61 14.82
N ASP A 203 3.79 -11.84 13.81
CA ASP A 203 3.56 -10.40 13.91
C ASP A 203 2.61 -10.06 15.07
N ALA A 204 2.76 -8.87 15.64
CA ALA A 204 2.01 -8.39 16.80
C ALA A 204 2.14 -9.23 18.09
N ALA A 205 3.04 -10.22 18.12
CA ALA A 205 3.56 -10.77 19.37
C ALA A 205 4.89 -10.12 19.69
N TRP A 206 5.18 -9.92 20.99
CA TRP A 206 6.51 -9.52 21.44
C TRP A 206 7.63 -10.32 20.74
N PRO A 207 8.68 -9.67 20.19
CA PRO A 207 8.96 -8.23 20.24
C PRO A 207 8.39 -7.40 19.07
N TRP A 208 7.60 -7.99 18.17
CA TRP A 208 7.09 -7.38 16.94
C TRP A 208 5.88 -6.47 17.16
N GLU A 209 5.73 -5.91 18.36
CA GLU A 209 4.64 -5.01 18.69
C GLU A 209 5.07 -3.55 18.45
N GLY A 210 4.35 -2.84 17.59
CA GLY A 210 4.50 -1.38 17.46
C GLY A 210 5.74 -0.90 16.69
N TYR A 211 6.34 -1.74 15.85
CA TYR A 211 7.29 -1.25 14.83
C TYR A 211 6.59 -0.28 13.86
N PRO A 212 7.31 0.70 13.30
CA PRO A 212 6.72 1.72 12.45
C PRO A 212 6.34 1.14 11.09
N ASN A 213 5.16 1.50 10.57
CA ASN A 213 4.84 1.30 9.15
C ASN A 213 5.42 2.45 8.33
N THR A 214 6.14 2.13 7.25
CA THR A 214 6.54 3.13 6.26
C THR A 214 5.33 3.40 5.37
N VAL A 215 4.75 4.59 5.49
CA VAL A 215 3.63 5.02 4.64
C VAL A 215 4.16 6.10 3.69
N LEU A 216 4.24 5.75 2.41
CA LEU A 216 4.65 6.64 1.33
C LEU A 216 3.39 7.13 0.62
N ILE A 217 2.70 8.11 1.23
CA ILE A 217 1.49 8.69 0.61
C ILE A 217 1.92 9.38 -0.70
N PRO A 218 1.46 8.89 -1.85
CA PRO A 218 1.90 9.43 -3.13
C PRO A 218 1.29 10.81 -3.35
N THR A 219 2.14 11.77 -3.69
CA THR A 219 1.75 13.09 -4.15
C THR A 219 1.11 12.99 -5.54
N GLU A 220 0.43 14.05 -5.97
CA GLU A 220 -0.04 14.14 -7.36
C GLU A 220 1.14 14.12 -8.35
N MET A 221 2.25 14.76 -8.00
CA MET A 221 3.45 14.81 -8.83
C MET A 221 4.08 13.43 -9.02
N GLU A 222 4.24 12.64 -7.94
CA GLU A 222 4.79 11.28 -8.04
C GLU A 222 3.91 10.39 -8.93
N ARG A 223 2.59 10.44 -8.78
CA ARG A 223 1.65 9.71 -9.66
C ARG A 223 1.79 10.12 -11.12
N GLN A 224 1.98 11.41 -11.37
CA GLN A 224 2.23 11.95 -12.70
C GLN A 224 3.65 11.68 -13.20
N GLN A 225 4.61 11.33 -12.36
CA GLN A 225 5.96 11.00 -12.77
C GLN A 225 6.19 9.50 -12.89
N ALA A 226 5.27 8.67 -12.40
CA ALA A 226 5.33 7.22 -12.57
C ALA A 226 5.46 6.84 -14.05
N GLU A 227 6.52 6.10 -14.38
CA GLU A 227 6.88 5.72 -15.75
C GLU A 227 6.35 4.35 -16.15
N THR A 228 6.01 3.52 -15.15
CA THR A 228 5.55 2.13 -15.34
C THR A 228 4.32 1.84 -14.49
N LEU A 229 3.53 0.85 -14.91
CA LEU A 229 2.37 0.38 -14.12
C LEU A 229 2.81 -0.24 -12.78
N ASP A 230 4.04 -0.73 -12.70
CA ASP A 230 4.64 -1.32 -11.50
C ASP A 230 4.88 -0.26 -10.45
N GLN A 231 5.52 0.84 -10.87
CA GLN A 231 5.73 2.00 -10.04
C GLN A 231 4.39 2.60 -9.59
N LEU A 232 3.48 2.86 -10.54
CA LEU A 232 2.17 3.45 -10.24
C LEU A 232 1.34 2.57 -9.30
N GLY A 233 1.35 1.25 -9.52
CA GLY A 233 0.66 0.29 -8.66
C GLY A 233 1.27 0.18 -7.27
N ALA A 234 2.60 0.31 -7.13
CA ALA A 234 3.26 0.34 -5.84
C ALA A 234 2.89 1.61 -5.05
N GLU A 235 2.87 2.76 -5.69
CA GLU A 235 2.42 4.03 -5.11
C GLU A 235 0.95 3.95 -4.65
N ALA A 236 0.08 3.33 -5.45
CA ALA A 236 -1.34 3.21 -5.16
C ALA A 236 -1.64 2.50 -3.84
N MET A 237 -0.77 1.60 -3.36
CA MET A 237 -0.99 0.83 -2.13
C MET A 237 -1.12 1.71 -0.88
N ASP A 238 -0.47 2.87 -0.86
CA ASP A 238 -0.50 3.83 0.25
C ASP A 238 -1.44 5.02 -0.02
N CYS A 239 -2.29 4.92 -1.04
CA CYS A 239 -3.22 5.97 -1.40
C CYS A 239 -4.16 6.31 -0.24
N ARG A 240 -4.16 7.60 0.15
CA ARG A 240 -5.09 8.15 1.15
C ARG A 240 -5.97 9.27 0.61
N SER A 241 -6.19 9.32 -0.70
CA SER A 241 -6.88 10.42 -1.39
C SER A 241 -8.37 10.56 -1.03
N CYS A 242 -9.03 9.53 -0.47
CA CYS A 242 -10.41 9.62 0.02
C CYS A 242 -10.64 8.68 1.22
N ALA A 243 -11.75 8.83 1.94
CA ALA A 243 -12.00 8.08 3.18
C ALA A 243 -12.07 6.55 3.03
N LEU A 244 -12.22 6.02 1.80
CA LEU A 244 -12.34 4.58 1.53
C LEU A 244 -11.10 3.76 1.86
N TRP A 245 -9.91 4.38 1.96
CA TRP A 245 -8.69 3.68 2.37
C TRP A 245 -8.80 3.10 3.78
N LYS A 246 -9.63 3.71 4.65
CA LYS A 246 -9.73 3.33 6.07
C LYS A 246 -10.44 1.99 6.29
N PRO A 247 -11.67 1.76 5.75
CA PRO A 247 -12.39 0.50 5.95
C PRO A 247 -12.00 -0.61 4.97
N ALA A 248 -11.45 -0.28 3.80
CA ALA A 248 -11.01 -1.26 2.83
C ALA A 248 -9.82 -2.07 3.36
N GLN A 249 -9.68 -3.33 2.95
CA GLN A 249 -8.59 -4.18 3.39
C GLN A 249 -7.29 -3.85 2.64
N ARG A 250 -7.40 -3.49 1.36
CA ARG A 250 -6.27 -3.09 0.51
C ARG A 250 -6.76 -2.31 -0.71
N THR A 251 -5.84 -1.61 -1.35
CA THR A 251 -6.05 -1.05 -2.69
C THR A 251 -6.10 -2.19 -3.71
N VAL A 252 -7.07 -2.17 -4.63
CA VAL A 252 -7.11 -3.06 -5.80
C VAL A 252 -6.79 -2.22 -7.04
N PHE A 253 -5.57 -2.37 -7.51
CA PHE A 253 -5.05 -1.68 -8.69
C PHE A 253 -5.46 -2.41 -9.99
N GLY A 254 -5.25 -1.79 -11.15
CA GLY A 254 -5.51 -2.42 -12.43
C GLY A 254 -4.45 -3.46 -12.83
N GLU A 255 -4.86 -4.43 -13.63
CA GLU A 255 -4.02 -5.56 -14.07
C GLU A 255 -4.18 -5.87 -15.55
N GLY A 256 -3.10 -6.31 -16.18
CA GLY A 256 -3.02 -6.61 -17.61
C GLY A 256 -1.72 -6.06 -18.21
N PRO A 257 -1.45 -6.31 -19.50
CA PRO A 257 -0.25 -5.80 -20.13
C PRO A 257 -0.30 -4.28 -20.33
N ALA A 258 0.85 -3.62 -20.19
CA ALA A 258 0.99 -2.20 -20.53
C ALA A 258 0.73 -1.91 -22.02
N THR A 259 0.79 -2.93 -22.87
CA THR A 259 0.52 -2.86 -24.32
C THR A 259 -0.93 -3.18 -24.69
N ALA A 260 -1.83 -3.33 -23.70
CA ALA A 260 -3.23 -3.65 -23.97
C ALA A 260 -3.90 -2.54 -24.82
N ARG A 261 -4.41 -2.93 -25.99
CA ARG A 261 -5.15 -2.02 -26.87
C ARG A 261 -6.56 -1.72 -26.37
N ILE A 262 -7.10 -2.63 -25.55
CA ILE A 262 -8.40 -2.49 -24.89
C ILE A 262 -8.18 -2.34 -23.38
N MET A 263 -8.72 -1.28 -22.81
CA MET A 263 -8.84 -1.10 -21.36
C MET A 263 -10.29 -1.37 -20.94
N VAL A 264 -10.48 -2.07 -19.83
CA VAL A 264 -11.79 -2.37 -19.25
C VAL A 264 -11.88 -1.69 -17.88
N VAL A 265 -12.91 -0.87 -17.68
CA VAL A 265 -13.09 -0.09 -16.45
C VAL A 265 -14.42 -0.47 -15.80
N GLY A 266 -14.35 -0.98 -14.58
CA GLY A 266 -15.48 -1.22 -13.68
C GLY A 266 -15.77 -0.08 -12.71
N GLU A 267 -16.66 -0.33 -11.75
CA GLU A 267 -17.05 0.65 -10.74
C GLU A 267 -16.02 0.76 -9.60
N GLN A 268 -15.87 -0.30 -8.83
CA GLN A 268 -14.99 -0.42 -7.67
C GLN A 268 -14.75 -1.91 -7.36
N PRO A 269 -13.79 -2.25 -6.49
CA PRO A 269 -13.59 -3.63 -6.05
C PRO A 269 -14.77 -4.13 -5.22
N GLY A 270 -15.09 -5.42 -5.30
CA GLY A 270 -16.04 -6.09 -4.42
C GLY A 270 -15.36 -6.75 -3.21
N ASP A 271 -16.13 -7.54 -2.46
CA ASP A 271 -15.65 -8.23 -1.25
C ASP A 271 -14.49 -9.19 -1.53
N GLN A 272 -14.54 -9.93 -2.65
CA GLN A 272 -13.51 -10.90 -3.00
C GLN A 272 -12.28 -10.20 -3.56
N GLU A 273 -12.48 -9.18 -4.41
CA GLU A 273 -11.39 -8.36 -4.96
C GLU A 273 -10.61 -7.66 -3.85
N ASP A 274 -11.29 -7.06 -2.86
CA ASP A 274 -10.63 -6.39 -1.73
C ASP A 274 -9.87 -7.37 -0.81
N LYS A 275 -10.32 -8.61 -0.70
CA LYS A 275 -9.55 -9.65 0.02
C LYS A 275 -8.35 -10.14 -0.78
N ALA A 276 -8.52 -10.32 -2.08
CA ALA A 276 -7.55 -10.93 -2.99
C ALA A 276 -6.52 -9.94 -3.55
N GLY A 277 -6.84 -8.66 -3.66
CA GLY A 277 -5.96 -7.65 -4.27
C GLY A 277 -6.04 -7.55 -5.80
N HIS A 278 -6.88 -8.37 -6.43
CA HIS A 278 -6.98 -8.49 -7.88
C HIS A 278 -8.35 -8.03 -8.39
N PRO A 279 -8.42 -7.30 -9.53
CA PRO A 279 -9.68 -6.83 -10.09
C PRO A 279 -10.45 -7.95 -10.78
N PHE A 280 -11.76 -8.02 -10.54
CA PHE A 280 -12.69 -8.98 -11.17
C PHE A 280 -12.32 -10.45 -10.90
N VAL A 281 -12.16 -10.83 -9.63
CA VAL A 281 -11.98 -12.24 -9.23
C VAL A 281 -13.24 -12.86 -8.60
N GLY A 282 -14.22 -12.04 -8.24
CA GLY A 282 -15.50 -12.49 -7.70
C GLY A 282 -16.48 -13.01 -8.76
N PRO A 283 -17.75 -13.26 -8.38
CA PRO A 283 -18.76 -13.81 -9.29
C PRO A 283 -18.98 -12.98 -10.56
N ALA A 284 -18.94 -11.65 -10.45
CA ALA A 284 -19.03 -10.76 -11.61
C ALA A 284 -17.81 -10.90 -12.54
N GLY A 285 -16.63 -11.13 -11.96
CA GLY A 285 -15.39 -11.42 -12.69
C GLY A 285 -15.45 -12.75 -13.46
N GLN A 286 -16.03 -13.80 -12.87
CA GLN A 286 -16.21 -15.08 -13.55
C GLN A 286 -17.14 -15.00 -14.77
N VAL A 287 -18.20 -14.18 -14.67
CA VAL A 287 -19.07 -13.87 -15.82
C VAL A 287 -18.31 -13.08 -16.88
N PHE A 288 -17.51 -12.09 -16.47
CA PHE A 288 -16.66 -11.33 -17.37
C PHE A 288 -15.62 -12.22 -18.08
N ASP A 289 -14.96 -13.12 -17.38
CA ASP A 289 -13.98 -14.06 -17.96
C ASP A 289 -14.63 -15.00 -18.97
N SER A 290 -15.85 -15.46 -18.70
CA SER A 290 -16.62 -16.26 -19.65
C SER A 290 -16.96 -15.44 -20.90
N ALA A 291 -17.41 -14.19 -20.71
CA ALA A 291 -17.78 -13.32 -21.81
C ALA A 291 -16.57 -12.92 -22.68
N LEU A 292 -15.40 -12.72 -22.08
CA LEU A 292 -14.14 -12.52 -22.80
C LEU A 292 -13.86 -13.73 -23.72
N ARG A 293 -13.91 -14.95 -23.18
CA ARG A 293 -13.69 -16.17 -23.98
C ARG A 293 -14.67 -16.29 -25.14
N ASP A 294 -15.96 -16.04 -24.90
CA ASP A 294 -17.00 -16.10 -25.94
C ASP A 294 -16.86 -14.98 -26.99
N ALA A 295 -16.14 -13.90 -26.64
CA ALA A 295 -15.73 -12.81 -27.53
C ALA A 295 -14.33 -13.02 -28.15
N ALA A 296 -13.73 -14.21 -28.01
CA ALA A 296 -12.38 -14.52 -28.48
C ALA A 296 -11.30 -13.56 -27.92
N LEU A 297 -11.45 -13.17 -26.65
CA LEU A 297 -10.50 -12.38 -25.87
C LEU A 297 -10.08 -13.15 -24.62
N THR A 298 -8.95 -12.75 -24.06
CA THR A 298 -8.37 -13.26 -22.82
C THR A 298 -7.93 -12.11 -21.91
N ARG A 299 -7.62 -12.40 -20.64
CA ARG A 299 -7.07 -11.40 -19.71
C ARG A 299 -5.74 -10.82 -20.19
N SER A 300 -4.98 -11.52 -21.04
CA SER A 300 -3.77 -11.00 -21.67
C SER A 300 -4.02 -10.05 -22.84
N ASP A 301 -5.26 -9.92 -23.32
CA ASP A 301 -5.60 -8.99 -24.40
C ASP A 301 -6.08 -7.63 -23.88
N VAL A 302 -6.35 -7.53 -22.57
CA VAL A 302 -7.02 -6.38 -21.95
C VAL A 302 -6.30 -5.90 -20.69
N TYR A 303 -6.34 -4.61 -20.42
CA TYR A 303 -5.99 -4.05 -19.11
C TYR A 303 -7.28 -3.79 -18.32
N VAL A 304 -7.46 -4.46 -17.19
CA VAL A 304 -8.70 -4.44 -16.40
C VAL A 304 -8.49 -3.63 -15.12
N THR A 305 -9.35 -2.66 -14.87
CA THR A 305 -9.28 -1.81 -13.68
C THR A 305 -10.66 -1.32 -13.24
N ASN A 306 -10.70 -0.48 -12.21
CA ASN A 306 -11.93 0.17 -11.70
C ASN A 306 -11.78 1.68 -11.61
N ALA A 307 -12.89 2.41 -11.68
CA ALA A 307 -12.92 3.86 -11.48
C ALA A 307 -12.49 4.27 -10.06
N VAL A 308 -12.84 3.46 -9.05
CA VAL A 308 -12.42 3.62 -7.65
C VAL A 308 -11.59 2.40 -7.24
N LYS A 309 -10.50 2.60 -6.47
CA LYS A 309 -9.53 1.54 -6.14
C LYS A 309 -9.74 0.86 -4.79
N HIS A 310 -10.68 1.35 -3.98
CA HIS A 310 -10.98 0.82 -2.65
C HIS A 310 -12.45 0.39 -2.57
N PHE A 311 -12.72 -0.70 -1.86
CA PHE A 311 -14.07 -1.22 -1.72
C PHE A 311 -14.91 -0.38 -0.74
N ARG A 312 -15.98 0.25 -1.23
CA ARG A 312 -17.00 0.87 -0.38
C ARG A 312 -18.06 -0.14 0.02
N PHE A 313 -18.24 -0.32 1.33
CA PHE A 313 -19.23 -1.24 1.87
C PHE A 313 -19.80 -0.78 3.22
N THR A 314 -20.91 -1.39 3.62
CA THR A 314 -21.45 -1.33 4.98
C THR A 314 -21.54 -2.73 5.57
N TRP A 315 -21.40 -2.86 6.89
CA TRP A 315 -21.61 -4.13 7.56
C TRP A 315 -23.09 -4.48 7.67
N ARG A 316 -23.44 -5.72 7.35
CA ARG A 316 -24.74 -6.34 7.66
C ARG A 316 -24.48 -7.68 8.32
N GLY A 317 -24.49 -7.70 9.65
CA GLY A 317 -23.96 -8.82 10.42
C GLY A 317 -22.47 -9.01 10.12
N SER A 318 -22.05 -10.23 9.78
CA SER A 318 -20.68 -10.57 9.38
C SER A 318 -20.36 -10.30 7.90
N HIS A 319 -21.34 -9.85 7.10
CA HIS A 319 -21.16 -9.65 5.66
C HIS A 319 -20.88 -8.19 5.31
N ARG A 320 -19.93 -7.98 4.38
CA ARG A 320 -19.65 -6.69 3.76
C ARG A 320 -20.59 -6.46 2.58
N LEU A 321 -21.59 -5.61 2.78
CA LEU A 321 -22.56 -5.28 1.74
C LEU A 321 -22.04 -4.14 0.88
N HIS A 322 -21.85 -4.42 -0.41
CA HIS A 322 -21.38 -3.45 -1.39
C HIS A 322 -22.26 -2.20 -1.44
N GLN A 323 -21.64 -1.03 -1.43
CA GLN A 323 -22.29 0.27 -1.60
C GLN A 323 -21.67 1.03 -2.77
N LYS A 324 -22.48 1.61 -3.65
CA LYS A 324 -21.98 2.39 -4.80
C LYS A 324 -21.04 3.51 -4.33
N PRO A 325 -19.87 3.75 -4.94
CA PRO A 325 -19.01 4.87 -4.57
C PRO A 325 -19.72 6.22 -4.80
N GLU A 326 -19.39 7.19 -3.97
CA GLU A 326 -19.91 8.55 -4.08
C GLU A 326 -19.09 9.38 -5.08
N GLN A 327 -19.64 10.52 -5.51
CA GLN A 327 -18.98 11.39 -6.48
C GLN A 327 -17.61 11.88 -5.98
N GLU A 328 -17.48 12.16 -4.69
CA GLU A 328 -16.19 12.51 -4.08
C GLU A 328 -15.15 11.39 -4.20
N ASN A 329 -15.55 10.12 -4.08
CA ASN A 329 -14.65 8.98 -4.20
C ASN A 329 -14.17 8.81 -5.65
N ILE A 330 -15.10 8.98 -6.61
CA ILE A 330 -14.79 8.95 -8.05
C ILE A 330 -13.82 10.09 -8.40
N THR A 331 -14.10 11.31 -7.95
CA THR A 331 -13.23 12.48 -8.19
C THR A 331 -11.84 12.26 -7.60
N ALA A 332 -11.75 11.80 -6.35
CA ALA A 332 -10.47 11.56 -5.68
C ALA A 332 -9.65 10.43 -6.32
N CYS A 333 -10.31 9.41 -6.88
CA CYS A 333 -9.61 8.31 -7.57
C CYS A 333 -9.28 8.61 -9.03
N ARG A 334 -9.75 9.72 -9.60
CA ARG A 334 -9.64 10.00 -11.03
C ARG A 334 -8.19 10.04 -11.52
N SER A 335 -7.28 10.67 -10.77
CA SER A 335 -5.87 10.76 -11.19
C SER A 335 -5.18 9.40 -11.26
N TRP A 336 -5.64 8.38 -10.52
CA TRP A 336 -5.15 7.01 -10.70
C TRP A 336 -5.58 6.42 -12.03
N LEU A 337 -6.86 6.58 -12.39
CA LEU A 337 -7.38 6.09 -13.67
C LEU A 337 -6.72 6.81 -14.85
N ASP A 338 -6.51 8.13 -14.73
CA ASP A 338 -5.83 8.91 -15.77
C ASP A 338 -4.36 8.50 -15.92
N ALA A 339 -3.67 8.21 -14.80
CA ALA A 339 -2.30 7.70 -14.83
C ALA A 339 -2.22 6.30 -15.47
N GLU A 340 -3.15 5.38 -15.15
CA GLU A 340 -3.24 4.08 -15.83
C GLU A 340 -3.48 4.24 -17.34
N ARG A 341 -4.43 5.10 -17.75
CA ARG A 341 -4.71 5.39 -19.16
C ARG A 341 -3.50 5.94 -19.91
N ARG A 342 -2.73 6.80 -19.25
CA ARG A 342 -1.50 7.37 -19.82
C ARG A 342 -0.41 6.34 -20.04
N LEU A 343 -0.28 5.37 -19.14
CA LEU A 343 0.73 4.32 -19.22
C LEU A 343 0.33 3.21 -20.20
N VAL A 344 -0.95 2.82 -20.21
CA VAL A 344 -1.49 1.79 -21.11
C VAL A 344 -1.71 2.32 -22.53
N LYS A 345 -2.11 3.58 -22.67
CA LYS A 345 -2.49 4.22 -23.95
C LYS A 345 -3.47 3.36 -24.78
N PRO A 346 -4.62 2.95 -24.21
CA PRO A 346 -5.56 2.08 -24.91
C PRO A 346 -6.18 2.82 -26.10
N GLU A 347 -6.46 2.07 -27.17
CA GLU A 347 -7.20 2.58 -28.33
C GLU A 347 -8.72 2.60 -28.08
N LEU A 348 -9.18 1.71 -27.18
CA LEU A 348 -10.57 1.59 -26.78
C LEU A 348 -10.69 1.35 -25.27
N ILE A 349 -11.63 2.03 -24.63
CA ILE A 349 -12.00 1.82 -23.22
C ILE A 349 -13.43 1.28 -23.11
N VAL A 350 -13.59 0.06 -22.60
CA VAL A 350 -14.89 -0.52 -22.26
C VAL A 350 -15.30 -0.07 -20.87
N MET A 351 -16.39 0.70 -20.79
CA MET A 351 -16.94 1.28 -19.57
C MET A 351 -18.11 0.43 -19.07
N MET A 352 -17.86 -0.39 -18.04
CA MET A 352 -18.83 -1.35 -17.52
C MET A 352 -19.69 -0.73 -16.41
N GLY A 353 -20.91 -0.32 -16.78
CA GLY A 353 -21.88 0.26 -15.87
C GLY A 353 -21.76 1.78 -15.71
N VAL A 354 -22.69 2.34 -14.92
CA VAL A 354 -22.91 3.80 -14.83
C VAL A 354 -21.67 4.52 -14.29
N THR A 355 -21.05 3.98 -13.24
CA THR A 355 -19.94 4.66 -12.54
C THR A 355 -18.69 4.74 -13.42
N ALA A 356 -18.34 3.64 -14.10
CA ALA A 356 -17.23 3.63 -15.06
C ALA A 356 -17.47 4.62 -16.21
N ALA A 357 -18.67 4.64 -16.77
CA ALA A 357 -19.01 5.55 -17.86
C ALA A 357 -19.00 7.02 -17.39
N GLN A 358 -19.53 7.30 -16.20
CA GLN A 358 -19.57 8.64 -15.61
C GLN A 358 -18.16 9.17 -15.29
N SER A 359 -17.25 8.33 -14.79
CA SER A 359 -15.88 8.77 -14.45
C SER A 359 -15.07 9.19 -15.68
N LEU A 360 -15.31 8.54 -16.83
CA LEU A 360 -14.61 8.81 -18.08
C LEU A 360 -15.28 9.89 -18.92
N LEU A 361 -16.61 9.86 -19.05
CA LEU A 361 -17.36 10.82 -19.87
C LEU A 361 -17.63 12.15 -19.15
N GLY A 362 -17.48 12.21 -17.82
CA GLY A 362 -17.65 13.44 -17.05
C GLY A 362 -19.09 13.98 -16.99
N ARG A 363 -20.09 13.14 -17.33
CA ARG A 363 -21.51 13.51 -17.35
C ARG A 363 -22.39 12.36 -16.82
N PRO A 364 -23.64 12.65 -16.39
CA PRO A 364 -24.60 11.61 -16.05
C PRO A 364 -24.85 10.62 -17.20
N ILE A 365 -24.98 9.33 -16.87
CA ILE A 365 -25.13 8.22 -17.83
C ILE A 365 -26.41 7.45 -17.56
N THR A 366 -27.12 7.09 -18.64
CA THR A 366 -28.25 6.16 -18.62
C THR A 366 -27.89 4.94 -19.48
N ILE A 367 -27.62 3.80 -18.85
CA ILE A 367 -27.09 2.61 -19.54
C ILE A 367 -28.00 2.13 -20.67
N SER A 368 -29.32 2.12 -20.48
CA SER A 368 -30.26 1.67 -21.52
C SER A 368 -30.22 2.52 -22.81
N ARG A 369 -29.74 3.77 -22.74
CA ARG A 369 -29.62 4.68 -23.90
C ARG A 369 -28.23 4.69 -24.53
N GLU A 370 -27.21 4.38 -23.74
CA GLU A 370 -25.81 4.56 -24.13
C GLU A 370 -25.09 3.25 -24.42
N ARG A 371 -25.65 2.11 -24.01
CA ARG A 371 -25.09 0.78 -24.27
C ARG A 371 -24.87 0.53 -25.77
N SER A 372 -23.79 -0.18 -26.08
CA SER A 372 -23.40 -0.58 -27.44
C SER A 372 -23.04 0.60 -28.37
N ARG A 373 -22.89 1.81 -27.82
CA ARG A 373 -22.49 3.00 -28.57
C ARG A 373 -21.02 3.31 -28.34
N ILE A 374 -20.38 3.77 -29.42
CA ILE A 374 -19.00 4.26 -29.39
C ILE A 374 -19.02 5.76 -29.12
N PHE A 375 -18.14 6.18 -28.21
CA PHE A 375 -17.91 7.56 -27.82
C PHE A 375 -16.47 7.94 -28.17
N ASP A 376 -16.27 9.21 -28.52
CA ASP A 376 -14.93 9.78 -28.59
C ASP A 376 -14.49 10.20 -27.17
N LEU A 377 -13.37 9.68 -26.70
CA LEU A 377 -12.77 10.01 -25.39
C LEU A 377 -11.54 10.92 -25.52
N GLY A 378 -11.29 11.46 -26.71
CA GLY A 378 -10.13 12.28 -27.03
C GLY A 378 -9.20 11.62 -28.03
N PRO A 379 -8.06 12.28 -28.35
CA PRO A 379 -7.22 11.92 -29.50
C PRO A 379 -6.86 10.44 -29.57
N GLY A 380 -7.43 9.74 -30.56
CA GLY A 380 -7.16 8.33 -30.84
C GLY A 380 -7.87 7.30 -29.95
N VAL A 381 -8.57 7.73 -28.89
CA VAL A 381 -9.18 6.85 -27.88
C VAL A 381 -10.69 6.83 -28.02
N GLN A 382 -11.24 5.65 -28.24
CA GLN A 382 -12.69 5.43 -28.26
C GLN A 382 -13.18 4.86 -26.93
N GLY A 383 -14.46 5.06 -26.64
CA GLY A 383 -15.13 4.51 -25.46
C GLY A 383 -16.33 3.66 -25.87
N LEU A 384 -16.52 2.50 -25.25
CA LEU A 384 -17.71 1.66 -25.42
C LEU A 384 -18.42 1.51 -24.08
N VAL A 385 -19.68 1.91 -23.99
CA VAL A 385 -20.49 1.71 -22.78
C VAL A 385 -21.19 0.35 -22.84
N THR A 386 -21.13 -0.42 -21.75
CA THR A 386 -21.90 -1.65 -21.58
C THR A 386 -22.41 -1.83 -20.14
N VAL A 387 -23.19 -2.88 -19.88
CA VAL A 387 -23.65 -3.25 -18.54
C VAL A 387 -22.49 -3.74 -17.68
N HIS A 388 -22.59 -3.54 -16.36
CA HIS A 388 -21.65 -4.19 -15.44
C HIS A 388 -22.04 -5.67 -15.27
N PRO A 389 -21.10 -6.64 -15.26
CA PRO A 389 -21.43 -8.07 -15.15
C PRO A 389 -22.27 -8.46 -13.92
N SER A 390 -22.15 -7.69 -12.82
CA SER A 390 -22.98 -7.89 -11.63
C SER A 390 -24.48 -7.65 -11.86
N TYR A 391 -24.86 -6.89 -12.90
CA TYR A 391 -26.26 -6.74 -13.32
C TYR A 391 -26.83 -8.06 -13.81
N LEU A 392 -26.04 -8.81 -14.61
CA LEU A 392 -26.45 -10.11 -15.17
C LEU A 392 -26.76 -11.11 -14.05
N LEU A 393 -26.00 -11.09 -12.96
CA LEU A 393 -26.21 -11.96 -11.80
C LEU A 393 -27.53 -11.67 -11.05
N ARG A 394 -28.06 -10.45 -11.17
CA ARG A 394 -29.26 -9.99 -10.44
C ARG A 394 -30.55 -10.17 -11.24
N LEU A 395 -30.47 -10.55 -12.51
CA LEU A 395 -31.65 -10.80 -13.33
C LEU A 395 -32.48 -11.97 -12.76
N PRO A 396 -33.82 -11.89 -12.75
CA PRO A 396 -34.66 -12.88 -12.09
C PRO A 396 -34.81 -14.16 -12.93
N SER A 397 -34.96 -14.04 -14.25
CA SER A 397 -35.19 -15.17 -15.14
C SER A 397 -33.89 -15.64 -15.82
N GLN A 398 -33.80 -16.93 -16.13
CA GLN A 398 -32.65 -17.48 -16.86
C GLN A 398 -32.63 -17.02 -18.32
N GLU A 399 -33.80 -16.81 -18.92
CA GLU A 399 -33.92 -16.30 -20.29
C GLU A 399 -33.36 -14.86 -20.39
N ASP A 400 -33.71 -13.98 -19.44
CA ASP A 400 -33.15 -12.63 -19.41
C ASP A 400 -31.64 -12.65 -19.19
N LYS A 401 -31.14 -13.55 -18.33
CA LYS A 401 -29.69 -13.72 -18.12
C LYS A 401 -28.98 -14.10 -19.40
N GLN A 402 -29.48 -15.10 -20.12
CA GLN A 402 -28.89 -15.57 -21.38
C GLN A 402 -28.92 -14.47 -22.44
N ARG A 403 -30.06 -13.78 -22.60
CA ARG A 403 -30.22 -12.68 -23.56
C ARG A 403 -29.27 -11.52 -23.26
N GLU A 404 -29.21 -11.07 -22.01
CA GLU A 404 -28.36 -9.95 -21.62
C GLU A 404 -26.87 -10.31 -21.62
N TYR A 405 -26.52 -11.58 -21.33
CA TYR A 405 -25.18 -12.12 -21.49
C TYR A 405 -24.76 -12.14 -22.96
N ALA A 406 -25.60 -12.64 -23.87
CA ALA A 406 -25.30 -12.64 -25.30
C ALA A 406 -25.01 -11.22 -25.83
N ARG A 407 -25.84 -10.24 -25.45
CA ARG A 407 -25.59 -8.83 -25.78
C ARG A 407 -24.31 -8.28 -25.16
N PHE A 408 -23.91 -8.78 -23.98
CA PHE A 408 -22.66 -8.37 -23.34
C PHE A 408 -21.45 -8.93 -24.11
N VAL A 409 -21.53 -10.17 -24.60
CA VAL A 409 -20.53 -10.75 -25.50
C VAL A 409 -20.47 -9.96 -26.82
N GLU A 410 -21.60 -9.57 -27.40
CA GLU A 410 -21.65 -8.72 -28.61
C GLU A 410 -20.93 -7.38 -28.41
N ASP A 411 -21.11 -6.73 -27.26
CA ASP A 411 -20.37 -5.50 -26.91
C ASP A 411 -18.85 -5.76 -26.87
N LEU A 412 -18.41 -6.88 -26.29
CA LEU A 412 -16.98 -7.23 -26.25
C LEU A 412 -16.42 -7.59 -27.65
N LYS A 413 -17.22 -8.21 -28.52
CA LYS A 413 -16.85 -8.44 -29.93
C LYS A 413 -16.74 -7.13 -30.70
N LEU A 414 -17.65 -6.19 -30.46
CA LEU A 414 -17.56 -4.83 -31.02
C LEU A 414 -16.26 -4.15 -30.56
N ALA A 415 -15.90 -4.28 -29.28
CA ALA A 415 -14.65 -3.75 -28.76
C ALA A 415 -13.43 -4.32 -29.49
N GLN A 416 -13.37 -5.64 -29.66
CA GLN A 416 -12.31 -6.31 -30.41
C GLN A 416 -12.26 -5.84 -31.88
N HIS A 417 -13.41 -5.69 -32.53
CA HIS A 417 -13.49 -5.23 -33.91
C HIS A 417 -12.98 -3.78 -34.07
N CYS A 418 -13.34 -2.87 -33.17
CA CYS A 418 -12.90 -1.47 -33.21
C CYS A 418 -11.38 -1.34 -33.17
N VAL A 419 -10.68 -2.18 -32.39
CA VAL A 419 -9.22 -2.16 -32.37
C VAL A 419 -8.63 -2.90 -33.57
N ALA A 420 -9.23 -4.01 -34.04
CA ALA A 420 -8.72 -4.74 -35.19
C ALA A 420 -8.67 -3.90 -36.49
N VAL A 421 -9.65 -3.02 -36.71
CA VAL A 421 -9.78 -2.20 -37.93
C VAL A 421 -8.82 -1.00 -37.99
N LYS A 422 -8.16 -0.65 -36.88
CA LYS A 422 -7.17 0.44 -36.82
C LYS A 422 -5.74 0.02 -37.23
N LEU A 423 -5.50 -1.27 -37.49
CA LEU A 423 -4.27 -1.80 -38.09
C LEU A 423 -4.32 -1.70 -39.61
#